data_AF-Q6VNH0-F1
#
_entry.id   AF-Q6VNH0-F1
#
_cell.length_a   1.000
_cell.length_b   1.000
_cell.length_c   1.000
_cell.angle_alpha   90.00
_cell.angle_beta   90.00
_cell.angle_gamma   90.00
#
_symmetry.space_group_name_H-M   'P 1'
#
loop_
_entity.id
_entity.type
_entity.pdbx_description
1 polymer ?
#
loop_
_entity_poly.entity_id
_entity_poly.type
_entity_poly.pdbx_seq_one_letter_code
_entity_poly.pdbx_strand_id
1 'polypeptide(L)' 'MKRILCITGTRADFGKLKPLLAYIENHPDLELHLIVTGMHMMKTYGRTY' A
#
# COMPACT_ATOMS: atom_id res chain seq x y z
N MET A 1 10.44 -4.67 -16.64
CA MET A 1 9.81 -4.40 -15.33
C MET A 1 8.42 -5.01 -15.29
N LYS A 2 8.10 -5.78 -14.24
CA LYS A 2 6.75 -6.31 -13.98
C LYS A 2 6.02 -5.36 -13.02
N ARG A 3 4.78 -5.02 -13.34
CA ARG A 3 3.95 -4.13 -12.52
C ARG A 3 3.19 -4.92 -11.47
N ILE A 4 3.28 -4.47 -10.22
CA ILE A 4 2.58 -5.08 -9.08
C ILE A 4 1.64 -4.05 -8.48
N LEU A 5 0.35 -4.32 -8.57
CA LEU A 5 -0.69 -3.49 -7.96
C LEU A 5 -1.00 -4.00 -6.55
N CYS A 6 -0.78 -3.15 -5.56
CA CYS A 6 -1.19 -3.39 -4.18
C CYS A 6 -2.36 -2.48 -3.81
N ILE A 7 -3.31 -3.01 -3.06
CA ILE A 7 -4.49 -2.27 -2.59
C ILE A 7 -4.52 -2.37 -1.07
N THR A 8 -4.68 -1.24 -0.38
CA THR A 8 -4.86 -1.22 1.07
C THR A 8 -6.04 -0.34 1.47
N GLY A 9 -6.90 -0.90 2.34
CA GLY A 9 -8.13 -0.26 2.81
C GLY A 9 -8.10 0.16 4.28
N THR A 10 -7.16 -0.36 5.08
CA THR A 10 -7.09 -0.16 6.52
C THR A 10 -5.66 -0.14 7.04
N ARG A 11 -5.43 0.54 8.15
CA ARG A 11 -4.12 0.55 8.85
C ARG A 11 -3.67 -0.84 9.29
N ALA A 12 -4.61 -1.71 9.64
CA ALA A 12 -4.31 -3.08 10.08
C ALA A 12 -3.74 -3.93 8.94
N ASP A 13 -4.22 -3.71 7.70
CA ASP A 13 -3.71 -4.38 6.51
C ASP A 13 -2.41 -3.73 6.03
N PHE A 14 -2.35 -2.40 6.01
CA PHE A 14 -1.15 -1.66 5.61
C PHE A 14 0.08 -2.04 6.45
N GLY A 15 -0.07 -2.19 7.77
CA GLY A 15 1.03 -2.57 8.64
C GLY A 15 1.70 -3.89 8.25
N LYS A 16 0.90 -4.87 7.82
CA LYS A 16 1.39 -6.18 7.35
C LYS A 16 1.98 -6.10 5.94
N LEU A 17 1.43 -5.24 5.09
CA LEU A 17 1.88 -5.04 3.71
C LEU A 17 3.18 -4.23 3.63
N LYS A 18 3.46 -3.36 4.60
CA LYS A 18 4.59 -2.40 4.56
C LYS A 18 5.95 -3.05 4.19
N PRO A 19 6.36 -4.20 4.75
CA PRO A 19 7.61 -4.85 4.35
C PRO A 19 7.60 -5.33 2.89
N LEU A 20 6.46 -5.83 2.40
CA LEU A 20 6.30 -6.28 1.01
C LEU A 20 6.34 -5.10 0.04
N LEU A 21 5.67 -3.99 0.36
CA LEU A 21 5.71 -2.77 -0.44
C LEU A 21 7.16 -2.26 -0.56
N ALA A 22 7.89 -2.23 0.55
CA ALA A 22 9.30 -1.84 0.55
C ALA A 22 10.17 -2.79 -0.29
N TYR A 23 9.90 -4.09 -0.26
CA TYR A 23 10.60 -5.05 -1.11
C TYR A 23 10.33 -4.79 -2.61
N ILE A 24 9.06 -4.60 -2.99
CA ILE A 24 8.68 -4.37 -4.40
C ILE A 24 9.31 -3.06 -4.91
N GLU A 25 9.26 -1.99 -4.13
CA GLU A 25 9.82 -0.67 -4.48
C GLU A 25 11.33 -0.73 -4.75
N ASN A 26 12.06 -1.56 -4.01
CA ASN A 26 13.53 -1.66 -4.12
C ASN A 26 14.01 -2.73 -5.11
N HIS A 27 13.10 -3.50 -5.72
CA HIS A 27 13.49 -4.58 -6.61
C HIS A 27 13.66 -4.06 -8.06
N PRO A 28 14.83 -4.25 -8.71
CA PRO A 28 15.15 -3.61 -9.99
C PRO A 28 14.21 -4.00 -11.14
N ASP A 29 13.63 -5.19 -11.08
CA ASP A 29 12.71 -5.69 -12.10
C ASP A 29 11.22 -5.47 -11.80
N LEU A 30 10.87 -4.86 -10.67
CA LEU A 30 9.47 -4.64 -10.27
C LEU A 30 9.13 -3.16 -10.26
N GLU A 31 7.85 -2.87 -10.47
CA GLU A 31 7.29 -1.53 -10.40
C GLU A 31 6.08 -1.57 -9.46
N LEU A 32 6.13 -0.85 -8.35
CA LEU A 32 5.05 -0.80 -7.36
C LEU A 32 3.97 0.21 -7.80
N HIS A 33 2.72 -0.25 -7.83
CA HIS A 33 1.54 0.60 -7.96
C HIS A 33 0.70 0.41 -6.70
N LEU A 34 0.38 1.49 -5.98
CA LEU A 34 -0.37 1.41 -4.72
C LEU A 34 -1.69 2.18 -4.81
N ILE A 35 -2.80 1.49 -4.54
CA ILE A 35 -4.10 2.12 -4.33
C ILE A 35 -4.41 2.13 -2.84
N VAL A 36 -4.60 3.33 -2.31
CA VAL A 36 -5.07 3.54 -0.94
C VAL A 36 -6.56 3.87 -0.99
N THR A 37 -7.37 3.16 -0.21
CA THR A 37 -8.84 3.32 -0.21
C THR A 37 -9.42 3.03 1.18
N GLY A 38 -10.75 2.93 1.30
CA GLY A 38 -11.44 2.49 2.51
C GLY A 38 -11.24 3.44 3.71
N MET A 39 -10.94 2.85 4.87
CA MET A 39 -10.81 3.56 6.14
C MET A 39 -9.70 4.62 6.13
N HIS A 40 -8.68 4.48 5.27
CA HIS A 40 -7.64 5.48 5.09
C HIS A 40 -8.18 6.84 4.63
N MET A 41 -9.29 6.87 3.90
CA MET A 41 -9.89 8.10 3.36
C MET A 41 -10.88 8.77 4.32
N MET A 42 -11.28 8.06 5.38
CA MET A 42 -12.32 8.51 6.30
C MET A 42 -11.75 9.45 7.38
N LYS A 43 -12.31 10.66 7.51
CA LYS A 43 -11.96 11.63 8.58
C LYS A 43 -12.04 11.01 9.97
N THR A 44 -13.10 10.24 10.22
CA THR A 44 -13.40 9.60 11.50
C THR A 44 -12.28 8.69 12.01
N TYR A 45 -11.46 8.15 11.09
CA TYR A 45 -10.36 7.23 11.43
C TYR A 45 -8.97 7.86 11.26
N GLY A 46 -8.91 9.19 11.16
CA GLY A 46 -7.65 9.95 11.18
C GLY A 46 -7.04 10.25 9.81
N ARG A 47 -7.65 9.85 8.69
CA ARG A 47 -7.17 10.11 7.31
C ARG A 47 -5.69 9.79 7.11
N THR A 48 -5.37 8.51 6.98
CA THR A 48 -3.98 8.03 6.92
C THR A 48 -3.60 7.54 5.52
N TYR A 49 -3.88 8.37 4.51
CA TYR A 49 -3.49 8.11 3.13
C TYR A 49 -2.02 8.42 2.87
#